data_AF-A0A6A4ZTY6-F1
#
_entry.id   AF-A0A6A4ZTY6-F1
#
_cell.length_a   1.000
_cell.length_b   1.000
_cell.length_c   1.000
_cell.angle_alpha   90.00
_cell.angle_beta   90.00
_cell.angle_gamma   90.00
#
_symmetry.space_group_name_H-M   'P 1'
#
loop_
_entity.id
_entity.type
_entity.pdbx_description
1 polymer ?
#
loop_
_entity_poly.entity_id
_entity_poly.type
_entity_poly.pdbx_seq_one_letter_code
_entity_poly.pdbx_strand_id
1 'polypeptide(L)'
;MGTYCNAIFAKGAPLSNVYGFIDGTKVQTCRISANGDGSNLQRQVYSGHKRIHCLNYQAIATPDGICIHFYGPVEGRRHDTTMLRLSGLLEYLSQRPSVFSDCFIYGDPAYGISRHILSGYKGVDVSGKKREFNKWMSRVRQAVEWNFMIMKSLWAFITYKNLSKIRLSPVAKIVCVAMFLTNCHCCHFRGNQISDYFGLEPPHLEQYLDIYGVFDL
;
A
#
# COMPACT_ATOMS: atom_id res chain seq x y z
N MET A 1 9.49 12.57 -9.07
CA MET A 1 8.28 11.97 -9.69
C MET A 1 8.51 11.56 -11.14
N GLY A 2 9.09 12.40 -12.01
CA GLY A 2 9.33 12.05 -13.42
C GLY A 2 10.02 10.70 -13.66
N THR A 3 11.05 10.35 -12.87
CA THR A 3 11.73 9.05 -12.96
C THR A 3 10.80 7.86 -12.73
N TYR A 4 9.93 7.93 -11.72
CA TYR A 4 8.94 6.87 -11.45
C TYR A 4 7.90 6.76 -12.57
N CYS A 5 7.39 7.90 -13.03
CA CYS A 5 6.45 7.96 -14.15
C CYS A 5 7.03 7.31 -15.42
N ASN A 6 8.29 7.65 -15.75
CA ASN A 6 8.99 7.09 -16.90
C ASN A 6 9.22 5.58 -16.76
N ALA A 7 9.62 5.11 -15.58
CA ALA A 7 9.83 3.67 -15.33
C ALA A 7 8.53 2.86 -15.49
N ILE A 8 7.41 3.39 -15.02
CA ILE A 8 6.09 2.75 -15.18
C ILE A 8 5.65 2.76 -16.65
N PHE A 9 5.79 3.90 -17.34
CA PHE A 9 5.46 4.04 -18.75
C PHE A 9 6.30 3.10 -19.63
N ALA A 10 7.61 2.98 -19.36
CA ALA A 10 8.52 2.10 -20.08
C ALA A 10 8.14 0.60 -19.97
N LYS A 11 7.34 0.21 -18.97
CA LYS A 11 6.80 -1.16 -18.82
C LYS A 11 5.48 -1.38 -19.54
N GLY A 12 5.06 -0.43 -20.38
CA GLY A 12 3.86 -0.52 -21.22
C GLY A 12 2.59 -0.01 -20.53
N ALA A 13 2.71 0.80 -19.47
CA ALA A 13 1.55 1.45 -18.89
C ALA A 13 0.98 2.49 -19.89
N PRO A 14 -0.35 2.50 -20.14
CA PRO A 14 -0.98 3.49 -21.03
C PRO A 14 -0.96 4.92 -20.48
N LEU A 15 -0.66 5.10 -19.19
CA LEU A 15 -0.55 6.41 -18.54
C LEU A 15 0.92 6.76 -18.32
N SER A 16 1.34 7.94 -18.77
CA SER A 16 2.72 8.43 -18.65
C SER A 16 3.01 9.18 -17.35
N ASN A 17 2.01 9.34 -16.50
CA ASN A 17 2.07 10.21 -15.32
C ASN A 17 1.63 9.50 -14.02
N VAL A 18 1.74 8.17 -13.98
CA VAL A 18 1.54 7.39 -12.75
C VAL A 18 2.88 7.16 -12.08
N TYR A 19 3.02 7.52 -10.81
CA TYR A 19 4.30 7.39 -10.08
C TYR A 19 4.33 6.29 -9.02
N GLY A 20 3.18 5.67 -8.72
CA GLY A 20 3.09 4.63 -7.71
C GLY A 20 1.73 3.96 -7.70
N PHE A 21 1.63 2.87 -6.96
CA PHE A 21 0.45 2.01 -6.91
C PHE A 21 -0.07 1.88 -5.48
N ILE A 22 -1.36 2.13 -5.28
CA ILE A 22 -2.02 2.04 -3.97
C ILE A 22 -2.89 0.79 -3.88
N ASP A 23 -2.78 0.07 -2.77
CA ASP A 23 -3.65 -1.06 -2.49
C ASP A 23 -3.77 -1.31 -0.98
N GLY A 24 -4.81 -2.05 -0.60
CA GLY A 24 -5.07 -2.52 0.75
C GLY A 24 -4.54 -3.93 0.99
N THR A 25 -4.08 -4.21 2.20
CA THR A 25 -3.78 -5.58 2.65
C THR A 25 -4.42 -5.87 4.00
N LYS A 26 -4.71 -7.15 4.23
CA LYS A 26 -5.27 -7.64 5.49
C LYS A 26 -4.21 -8.48 6.20
N VAL A 27 -3.97 -8.16 7.47
CA VAL A 27 -3.14 -8.97 8.38
C VAL A 27 -4.05 -9.70 9.35
N GLN A 28 -4.03 -11.02 9.31
CA GLN A 28 -4.90 -11.85 10.14
C GLN A 28 -4.50 -11.77 11.61
N THR A 29 -5.49 -11.74 12.48
CA THR A 29 -5.29 -11.71 13.94
C THR A 29 -5.95 -12.92 14.60
N CYS A 30 -5.58 -13.18 15.85
CA CYS A 30 -6.39 -14.02 16.71
C CYS A 30 -7.83 -13.51 16.76
N ARG A 31 -8.77 -14.44 16.94
CA ARG A 31 -10.11 -14.08 17.39
C ARG A 31 -9.99 -13.52 18.79
N ILE A 32 -10.44 -12.28 18.96
CA ILE A 32 -10.47 -11.61 20.25
C ILE A 32 -11.65 -12.19 21.05
N SER A 33 -11.40 -12.62 22.28
CA SER A 33 -12.47 -13.01 23.20
C SER A 33 -13.33 -11.78 23.56
N ALA A 34 -14.63 -11.98 23.78
CA ALA A 34 -15.47 -10.90 24.27
C ALA A 34 -15.02 -10.53 25.69
N ASN A 35 -14.78 -9.26 25.93
CA ASN A 35 -14.64 -8.75 27.29
C ASN A 35 -16.04 -8.32 27.75
N GLY A 36 -16.38 -8.56 29.02
CA GLY A 36 -17.68 -8.19 29.60
C GLY A 36 -17.98 -6.68 29.65
N ASP A 37 -17.17 -5.85 28.99
CA ASP A 37 -17.25 -4.38 28.93
C ASP A 37 -18.24 -3.87 27.85
N GLY A 38 -18.95 -4.77 27.17
CA GLY A 38 -19.89 -4.45 26.09
C GLY A 38 -19.20 -4.04 24.76
N SER A 39 -17.87 -4.00 24.70
CA SER A 39 -17.14 -3.65 23.48
C SER A 39 -17.10 -4.83 22.50
N ASN A 40 -17.77 -4.70 21.36
CA ASN A 40 -17.78 -5.76 20.34
C ASN A 40 -16.59 -5.65 19.36
N LEU A 41 -15.38 -5.60 19.93
CA LEU A 41 -14.13 -5.50 19.15
C LEU A 41 -13.98 -6.69 18.18
N GLN A 42 -14.49 -7.86 18.57
CA GLN A 42 -14.56 -9.05 17.70
C GLN A 42 -15.28 -8.76 16.38
N ARG A 43 -16.45 -8.11 16.42
CA ARG A 43 -17.22 -7.71 15.22
C ARG A 43 -16.51 -6.60 14.42
N GLN A 44 -15.80 -5.70 15.09
CA GLN A 44 -15.06 -4.63 14.40
C GLN A 44 -13.92 -5.18 13.53
N VAL A 45 -13.14 -6.11 14.07
CA VAL A 45 -12.00 -6.70 13.35
C VAL A 45 -12.39 -7.83 12.40
N TYR A 46 -13.64 -8.29 12.42
CA TYR A 46 -14.10 -9.32 11.50
C TYR A 46 -14.38 -8.74 10.10
N SER A 47 -13.69 -9.26 9.09
CA SER A 47 -13.97 -8.95 7.69
C SER A 47 -14.98 -9.94 7.13
N GLY A 48 -16.20 -9.49 6.83
CA GLY A 48 -17.21 -10.35 6.19
C GLY A 48 -16.80 -10.86 4.81
N HIS A 49 -16.06 -10.04 4.04
CA HIS A 49 -15.58 -10.41 2.71
C HIS A 49 -14.56 -11.56 2.75
N LYS A 50 -13.59 -11.52 3.67
CA LYS A 50 -12.57 -12.57 3.80
C LYS A 50 -12.93 -13.67 4.82
N ARG A 51 -14.00 -13.48 5.59
CA ARG A 51 -14.46 -14.36 6.68
C ARG A 51 -13.39 -14.64 7.75
N ILE A 52 -12.54 -13.65 8.04
CA ILE A 52 -11.46 -13.73 9.03
C ILE A 52 -11.46 -12.52 9.97
N HIS A 53 -10.87 -12.66 11.15
CA HIS A 53 -10.47 -11.52 11.99
C HIS A 53 -9.14 -10.96 11.48
N CYS A 54 -9.12 -9.67 11.15
CA CYS A 54 -7.95 -9.01 10.61
C CYS A 54 -7.92 -7.51 10.89
N LEU A 55 -6.74 -6.95 10.69
CA LEU A 55 -6.51 -5.51 10.59
C LEU A 55 -6.19 -5.16 9.14
N ASN A 56 -6.73 -4.05 8.67
CA ASN A 56 -6.48 -3.55 7.33
C ASN A 56 -5.34 -2.53 7.34
N TYR A 57 -4.52 -2.55 6.30
CA TYR A 57 -3.45 -1.60 6.05
C TYR A 57 -3.50 -1.15 4.59
N GLN A 58 -2.99 0.03 4.30
CA GLN A 58 -2.89 0.61 2.98
C GLN A 58 -1.43 0.95 2.68
N ALA A 59 -0.96 0.63 1.49
CA ALA A 59 0.40 0.94 1.05
C ALA A 59 0.40 1.68 -0.30
N ILE A 60 1.42 2.50 -0.53
CA ILE A 60 1.81 2.96 -1.86
C ILE A 60 3.20 2.40 -2.17
N ALA A 61 3.29 1.55 -3.19
CA ALA A 61 4.56 1.04 -3.69
C ALA A 61 5.02 1.85 -4.91
N THR A 62 6.31 2.19 -4.93
CA THR A 62 6.97 2.90 -6.05
C THR A 62 7.84 1.95 -6.88
N PRO A 63 8.21 2.36 -8.12
CA PRO A 63 8.99 1.53 -9.03
C PRO A 63 10.36 1.09 -8.53
N ASP A 64 10.96 1.83 -7.60
CA ASP A 64 12.22 1.48 -6.92
C ASP A 64 12.05 0.43 -5.81
N GLY A 65 10.83 -0.10 -5.64
CA GLY A 65 10.51 -1.14 -4.67
C GLY A 65 10.26 -0.64 -3.25
N ILE A 66 10.28 0.67 -3.04
CA ILE A 66 10.01 1.29 -1.74
C ILE A 66 8.50 1.45 -1.51
N CYS A 67 8.07 1.23 -0.27
CA CYS A 67 6.75 1.62 0.21
C CYS A 67 6.84 3.05 0.77
N ILE A 68 6.38 4.04 0.01
CA ILE A 68 6.51 5.48 0.36
C ILE A 68 5.41 5.97 1.31
N HIS A 69 4.35 5.20 1.49
CA HIS A 69 3.26 5.50 2.41
C HIS A 69 2.66 4.20 2.90
N PHE A 70 2.59 4.02 4.22
CA PHE A 70 1.99 2.86 4.85
C PHE A 70 1.09 3.30 6.01
N TYR A 71 -0.21 3.02 5.90
CA TYR A 71 -1.21 3.46 6.86
C TYR A 71 -1.99 2.29 7.45
N GLY A 72 -2.24 2.34 8.75
CA GLY A 72 -3.04 1.38 9.50
C GLY A 72 -2.57 1.27 10.95
N PRO A 73 -3.17 0.37 11.74
CA PRO A 73 -4.26 -0.52 11.35
C PRO A 73 -5.62 0.18 11.30
N VAL A 74 -6.50 -0.31 10.42
CA VAL A 74 -7.93 0.00 10.39
C VAL A 74 -8.75 -1.27 10.64
N GLU A 75 -9.97 -1.15 11.17
CA GLU A 75 -10.78 -2.32 11.53
C GLU A 75 -11.09 -3.20 10.30
N GLY A 76 -10.96 -4.52 10.44
CA GLY A 76 -11.08 -5.50 9.34
C GLY A 76 -12.37 -5.42 8.50
N ARG A 77 -13.46 -4.93 9.10
CA ARG A 77 -14.77 -4.71 8.45
C ARG A 77 -14.80 -3.53 7.48
N ARG A 78 -13.86 -2.59 7.57
CA ARG A 78 -13.85 -1.37 6.75
C ARG A 78 -13.38 -1.66 5.32
N HIS A 79 -13.82 -0.80 4.42
CA HIS A 79 -13.42 -0.79 3.00
C HIS A 79 -12.16 0.04 2.77
N ASP A 80 -11.49 -0.18 1.64
CA ASP A 80 -10.25 0.53 1.28
C ASP A 80 -10.45 2.04 1.13
N THR A 81 -11.63 2.48 0.68
CA THR A 81 -12.02 3.91 0.66
C THR A 81 -12.03 4.54 2.05
N THR A 82 -12.34 3.77 3.10
CA THR A 82 -12.26 4.26 4.48
C THR A 82 -10.81 4.47 4.88
N MET A 83 -9.90 3.56 4.52
CA MET A 83 -8.47 3.72 4.78
C MET A 83 -7.90 4.93 4.06
N LEU A 84 -8.26 5.14 2.79
CA LEU A 84 -7.84 6.32 2.03
C LEU A 84 -8.27 7.63 2.68
N ARG A 85 -9.50 7.69 3.22
CA ARG A 85 -9.98 8.87 3.93
C ARG A 85 -9.22 9.07 5.24
N LEU A 86 -9.07 8.00 6.03
CA LEU A 86 -8.44 8.08 7.35
C LEU A 86 -6.94 8.33 7.29
N SER A 87 -6.27 7.96 6.19
CA SER A 87 -4.83 8.19 6.01
C SER A 87 -4.47 9.66 5.78
N GLY A 88 -5.44 10.52 5.44
CA GLY A 88 -5.17 11.92 5.11
C GLY A 88 -4.35 12.11 3.84
N LEU A 89 -4.13 11.03 3.07
CA LEU A 89 -3.22 11.01 1.92
C LEU A 89 -3.60 12.06 0.87
N LEU A 90 -4.88 12.15 0.50
CA LEU A 90 -5.33 13.10 -0.53
C LEU A 90 -5.13 14.56 -0.11
N GLU A 91 -5.30 14.86 1.18
CA GLU A 91 -5.06 16.19 1.75
C GLU A 91 -3.56 16.51 1.73
N TYR A 92 -2.73 15.58 2.19
CA TYR A 92 -1.26 15.71 2.17
C TYR A 92 -0.72 16.01 0.76
N LEU A 93 -1.21 15.29 -0.26
CA LEU A 93 -0.84 15.49 -1.66
C LEU A 93 -1.33 16.84 -2.20
N SER A 94 -2.55 17.25 -1.83
CA SER A 94 -3.15 18.52 -2.29
C SER A 94 -2.43 19.75 -1.74
N GLN A 95 -1.81 19.66 -0.57
CA GLN A 95 -1.01 20.72 0.01
C GLN A 95 0.38 20.87 -0.65
N ARG A 96 0.78 19.94 -1.52
CA ARG A 96 2.11 19.91 -2.18
C ARG A 96 2.01 19.86 -3.71
N PRO A 97 1.30 20.82 -4.34
CA PRO A 97 1.09 20.80 -5.78
C PRO A 97 2.41 20.87 -6.57
N SER A 98 3.45 21.54 -6.07
CA SER A 98 4.74 21.63 -6.76
C SER A 98 5.45 20.27 -6.94
N VAL A 99 5.13 19.28 -6.11
CA VAL A 99 5.75 17.94 -6.15
C VAL A 99 4.88 16.94 -6.90
N PHE A 100 3.56 17.06 -6.76
CA PHE A 100 2.59 16.07 -7.22
C PHE A 100 1.67 16.56 -8.35
N SER A 101 1.82 17.81 -8.84
CA SER A 101 1.04 18.31 -9.97
C SER A 101 1.17 17.38 -11.18
N ASP A 102 0.04 17.09 -11.80
CA ASP A 102 -0.09 16.27 -13.01
C ASP A 102 0.37 14.81 -12.88
N CYS A 103 0.71 14.37 -11.66
CA CYS A 103 1.09 12.99 -11.35
C CYS A 103 0.00 12.30 -10.53
N PHE A 104 -0.19 11.00 -10.78
CA PHE A 104 -1.25 10.22 -10.15
C PHE A 104 -0.71 8.96 -9.48
N ILE A 105 -1.40 8.55 -8.43
CA ILE A 105 -1.28 7.19 -7.88
C ILE A 105 -2.36 6.34 -8.55
N TYR A 106 -2.00 5.12 -8.97
CA TYR A 106 -2.98 4.22 -9.56
C TYR A 106 -3.42 3.14 -8.56
N GLY A 107 -4.71 3.11 -8.26
CA GLY A 107 -5.32 2.17 -7.34
C GLY A 107 -6.14 1.08 -8.03
N ASP A 108 -6.54 0.11 -7.22
CA ASP A 108 -7.63 -0.77 -7.63
C ASP A 108 -8.92 0.04 -7.89
N PRO A 109 -9.93 -0.55 -8.56
CA PRO A 109 -11.18 0.14 -8.79
C PRO A 109 -11.87 0.60 -7.49
N ALA A 110 -11.70 -0.07 -6.35
CA ALA A 110 -12.38 0.29 -5.11
C ALA A 110 -12.01 1.70 -4.63
N TYR A 111 -10.81 2.19 -4.93
CA TYR A 111 -10.38 3.56 -4.61
C TYR A 111 -11.12 4.67 -5.39
N GLY A 112 -11.63 4.36 -6.58
CA GLY A 112 -12.27 5.33 -7.45
C GLY A 112 -11.30 6.36 -8.04
N ILE A 113 -11.85 7.44 -8.60
CA ILE A 113 -11.09 8.52 -9.25
C ILE A 113 -11.21 9.79 -8.40
N SER A 114 -10.07 10.44 -8.15
CA SER A 114 -9.97 11.73 -7.45
C SER A 114 -8.81 12.54 -8.03
N ARG A 115 -8.54 13.73 -7.47
CA ARG A 115 -7.50 14.65 -7.96
C ARG A 115 -6.11 14.01 -8.09
N HIS A 116 -5.76 13.08 -7.21
CA HIS A 116 -4.42 12.45 -7.16
C HIS A 116 -4.46 10.93 -7.35
N ILE A 117 -5.65 10.33 -7.49
CA ILE A 117 -5.81 8.88 -7.63
C ILE A 117 -6.62 8.57 -8.88
N LEU A 118 -6.07 7.67 -9.70
CA LEU A 118 -6.75 7.05 -10.82
C LEU A 118 -7.03 5.59 -10.50
N SER A 119 -8.09 5.05 -11.10
CA SER A 119 -8.46 3.64 -10.96
C SER A 119 -8.95 3.08 -12.29
N GLY A 120 -8.90 1.76 -12.44
CA GLY A 120 -9.39 1.10 -13.64
C GLY A 120 -10.88 1.30 -13.89
N TYR A 121 -11.29 1.17 -15.15
CA TYR A 121 -12.70 1.24 -15.54
C TYR A 121 -13.51 0.11 -14.88
N LYS A 122 -14.69 0.43 -14.35
CA LYS A 122 -15.67 -0.53 -13.80
C LYS A 122 -16.85 -0.73 -14.75
N GLY A 123 -17.52 -1.87 -14.62
CA GLY A 123 -18.81 -2.15 -15.27
C GLY A 123 -18.84 -3.48 -16.01
N VAL A 124 -20.04 -3.91 -16.41
CA VAL A 124 -20.26 -5.14 -17.21
C VAL A 124 -19.95 -4.87 -18.69
N ASP A 125 -20.20 -3.64 -19.16
CA ASP A 125 -20.06 -3.25 -20.57
C ASP A 125 -18.79 -2.41 -20.82
N VAL A 126 -17.64 -2.99 -20.44
CA VAL A 126 -16.33 -2.37 -20.67
C VAL A 126 -15.90 -2.68 -22.10
N SER A 127 -15.93 -1.65 -22.96
CA SER A 127 -15.48 -1.76 -24.36
C SER A 127 -14.08 -2.35 -24.49
N GLY A 128 -13.76 -2.92 -25.66
CA GLY A 128 -12.46 -3.57 -25.92
C GLY A 128 -11.26 -2.70 -25.53
N LYS A 129 -11.28 -1.40 -25.88
CA LYS A 129 -10.23 -0.43 -25.52
C LYS A 129 -10.08 -0.24 -24.01
N LYS A 130 -11.18 -0.16 -23.26
CA LYS A 130 -11.16 -0.02 -21.79
C LYS A 130 -10.65 -1.30 -21.12
N ARG A 131 -10.95 -2.48 -21.68
CA ARG A 131 -10.45 -3.77 -21.20
C ARG A 131 -8.94 -3.89 -21.42
N GLU A 132 -8.47 -3.47 -22.58
CA GLU A 132 -7.04 -3.41 -22.90
C GLU A 132 -6.30 -2.44 -21.97
N PHE A 133 -6.85 -1.25 -21.75
CA PHE A 133 -6.31 -0.30 -20.76
C PHE A 133 -6.18 -0.94 -19.37
N ASN A 134 -7.26 -1.56 -18.86
CA ASN A 134 -7.25 -2.22 -17.56
C ASN A 134 -6.23 -3.36 -17.50
N LYS A 135 -6.06 -4.14 -18.58
CA LYS A 135 -5.06 -5.22 -18.68
C LYS A 135 -3.64 -4.67 -18.50
N TRP A 136 -3.27 -3.62 -19.25
CA TRP A 136 -1.94 -3.02 -19.16
C TRP A 136 -1.68 -2.35 -17.82
N MET A 137 -2.66 -1.60 -17.28
CA MET A 137 -2.51 -1.00 -15.95
C MET A 137 -2.45 -2.05 -14.83
N SER A 138 -3.22 -3.14 -14.92
CA SER A 138 -3.17 -4.21 -13.92
C SER A 138 -1.83 -4.94 -13.92
N ARG A 139 -1.16 -5.02 -15.07
CA ARG A 139 0.19 -5.60 -15.17
C ARG A 139 1.19 -4.87 -14.30
N VAL A 140 1.26 -3.54 -14.41
CA VAL A 140 2.20 -2.73 -13.62
C VAL A 140 1.73 -2.56 -12.16
N ARG A 141 0.42 -2.52 -11.91
CA ARG A 141 -0.15 -2.39 -10.56
C ARG A 141 0.23 -3.53 -9.61
N GLN A 142 0.51 -4.74 -10.13
CA GLN A 142 0.95 -5.89 -9.32
C GLN A 142 2.15 -5.59 -8.40
N ALA A 143 2.93 -4.54 -8.69
CA ALA A 143 4.00 -4.06 -7.84
C ALA A 143 3.63 -3.86 -6.36
N VAL A 144 2.45 -3.29 -6.07
CA VAL A 144 2.01 -3.10 -4.67
C VAL A 144 1.63 -4.41 -3.99
N GLU A 145 1.14 -5.39 -4.76
CA GLU A 145 0.89 -6.75 -4.25
C GLU A 145 2.21 -7.48 -3.96
N TRP A 146 3.22 -7.31 -4.82
CA TRP A 146 4.58 -7.80 -4.55
C TRP A 146 5.18 -7.15 -3.31
N ASN A 147 4.96 -5.86 -3.07
CA ASN A 147 5.44 -5.19 -1.86
C ASN A 147 4.87 -5.85 -0.58
N PHE A 148 3.57 -6.15 -0.56
CA PHE A 148 2.97 -6.89 0.54
C PHE A 148 3.48 -8.33 0.65
N MET A 149 3.74 -9.00 -0.47
CA MET A 149 4.30 -10.34 -0.48
C MET A 149 5.71 -10.35 0.11
N ILE A 150 6.58 -9.43 -0.31
CA ILE A 150 7.95 -9.27 0.22
C ILE A 150 7.90 -9.05 1.73
N MET A 151 7.10 -8.10 2.21
CA MET A 151 6.94 -7.85 3.66
C MET A 151 6.51 -9.12 4.41
N LYS A 152 5.52 -9.85 3.90
CA LYS A 152 5.00 -11.07 4.56
C LYS A 152 6.01 -12.22 4.52
N SER A 153 6.82 -12.31 3.48
CA SER A 153 7.86 -13.33 3.34
C SER A 153 9.05 -13.07 4.25
N LEU A 154 9.54 -11.82 4.30
CA LEU A 154 10.64 -11.44 5.18
C LEU A 154 10.25 -11.54 6.66
N TRP A 155 9.01 -11.15 6.99
CA TRP A 155 8.55 -11.01 8.36
C TRP A 155 7.39 -11.97 8.66
N ALA A 156 7.59 -13.27 8.40
CA ALA A 156 6.55 -14.29 8.49
C ALA A 156 5.74 -14.27 9.81
N PHE A 157 6.35 -13.84 10.92
CA PHE A 157 5.67 -13.69 12.21
C PHE A 157 4.46 -12.74 12.17
N ILE A 158 4.40 -11.75 11.26
CA ILE A 158 3.23 -10.85 11.14
C ILE A 158 2.02 -11.58 10.55
N THR A 159 2.24 -12.66 9.80
CA THR A 159 1.17 -13.48 9.22
C THR A 159 0.74 -14.62 10.13
N TYR A 160 1.54 -14.95 11.15
CA TYR A 160 1.20 -15.97 12.12
C TYR A 160 0.18 -15.43 13.14
N LYS A 161 -1.10 -15.65 12.82
CA LYS A 161 -2.25 -15.11 13.58
C LYS A 161 -2.16 -15.32 15.10
N ASN A 162 -1.54 -16.40 15.56
CA ASN A 162 -1.43 -16.74 16.98
C ASN A 162 -0.52 -15.79 17.78
N LEU A 163 0.36 -15.04 17.11
CA LEU A 163 1.16 -13.97 17.71
C LEU A 163 0.46 -12.60 17.61
N SER A 164 -0.47 -12.47 16.67
CA SER A 164 -1.27 -11.26 16.44
C SER A 164 -2.47 -11.18 17.39
N LYS A 165 -2.18 -11.02 18.70
CA LYS A 165 -3.17 -10.92 19.78
C LYS A 165 -3.43 -9.46 20.15
N ILE A 166 -4.48 -8.88 19.59
CA ILE A 166 -4.92 -7.51 19.93
C ILE A 166 -5.19 -7.41 21.44
N ARG A 167 -4.72 -6.33 22.07
CA ARG A 167 -4.67 -6.06 23.53
C ARG A 167 -3.59 -6.83 24.33
N LEU A 168 -2.94 -7.83 23.75
CA LEU A 168 -1.88 -8.61 24.41
C LEU A 168 -0.50 -8.42 23.76
N SER A 169 -0.46 -7.97 22.51
CA SER A 169 0.78 -7.61 21.82
C SER A 169 0.59 -6.32 21.00
N PRO A 170 1.68 -5.59 20.71
CA PRO A 170 1.63 -4.36 19.93
C PRO A 170 1.52 -4.66 18.42
N VAL A 171 0.50 -5.44 18.02
CA VAL A 171 0.31 -5.95 16.64
C VAL A 171 0.46 -4.86 15.59
N ALA A 172 -0.17 -3.71 15.82
CA ALA A 172 -0.11 -2.54 14.95
C ALA A 172 1.32 -2.07 14.67
N LYS A 173 2.08 -1.82 15.75
CA LYS A 173 3.45 -1.31 15.68
C LYS A 173 4.37 -2.32 14.99
N ILE A 174 4.19 -3.60 15.31
CA ILE A 174 4.97 -4.70 14.72
C ILE A 174 4.82 -4.72 13.19
N VAL A 175 3.60 -4.56 12.67
CA VAL A 175 3.36 -4.53 11.22
C VAL A 175 3.97 -3.28 10.57
N CYS A 176 3.85 -2.10 11.20
CA CYS A 176 4.47 -0.89 10.67
C CYS A 176 6.00 -0.98 10.65
N VAL A 177 6.61 -1.52 11.71
CA VAL A 177 8.06 -1.77 11.77
C VAL A 177 8.48 -2.79 10.71
N ALA A 178 7.69 -3.85 10.48
CA ALA A 178 7.96 -4.81 9.42
C ALA A 178 7.99 -4.14 8.04
N MET A 179 7.04 -3.24 7.72
CA MET A 179 7.08 -2.51 6.45
C MET A 179 8.30 -1.57 6.36
N PHE A 180 8.62 -0.85 7.44
CA PHE A 180 9.81 0.00 7.49
C PHE A 180 11.10 -0.80 7.25
N LEU A 181 11.28 -1.93 7.94
CA LEU A 181 12.42 -2.82 7.74
C LEU A 181 12.42 -3.47 6.36
N THR A 182 11.25 -3.64 5.72
CA THR A 182 11.16 -4.08 4.32
C THR A 182 11.78 -3.06 3.37
N ASN A 183 11.55 -1.76 3.59
CA ASN A 183 12.23 -0.71 2.83
C ASN A 183 13.74 -0.72 3.11
N CYS A 184 14.17 -0.84 4.37
CA CYS A 184 15.59 -0.94 4.70
C CYS A 184 16.26 -2.15 4.01
N HIS A 185 15.58 -3.30 3.97
CA HIS A 185 16.05 -4.48 3.26
C HIS A 185 16.20 -4.21 1.76
N CYS A 186 15.21 -3.55 1.14
CA CYS A 186 15.31 -3.14 -0.27
C CYS A 186 16.54 -2.26 -0.52
N CYS A 187 16.74 -1.21 0.29
CA CYS A 187 17.87 -0.28 0.13
C CYS A 187 19.22 -0.98 0.36
N HIS A 188 19.33 -1.82 1.39
CA HIS A 188 20.56 -2.53 1.74
C HIS A 188 21.01 -3.49 0.63
N PHE A 189 20.07 -4.26 0.08
CA PHE A 189 20.34 -5.21 -1.00
C PHE A 189 20.27 -4.59 -2.40
N ARG A 190 20.15 -3.25 -2.49
CA ARG A 190 20.08 -2.48 -3.75
C ARG A 190 18.92 -2.88 -4.66
N GLY A 191 17.84 -3.40 -4.08
CA GLY A 191 16.63 -3.73 -4.83
C GLY A 191 15.79 -4.86 -4.22
N ASN A 192 14.70 -5.14 -4.92
CA ASN A 192 13.82 -6.27 -4.76
C ASN A 192 13.11 -6.57 -6.10
N GLN A 193 12.18 -7.53 -6.11
CA GLN A 193 11.42 -7.90 -7.31
C GLN A 193 10.78 -6.71 -8.04
N ILE A 194 10.36 -5.66 -7.33
CA ILE A 194 9.73 -4.48 -7.91
C ILE A 194 10.76 -3.60 -8.63
N SER A 195 11.88 -3.27 -7.97
CA SER A 195 12.96 -2.49 -8.58
C SER A 195 13.52 -3.18 -9.83
N ASP A 196 13.68 -4.50 -9.77
CA ASP A 196 14.14 -5.31 -10.91
C ASP A 196 13.12 -5.27 -12.05
N TYR A 197 11.83 -5.41 -11.71
CA TYR A 197 10.76 -5.37 -12.70
C TYR A 197 10.71 -4.01 -13.41
N PHE A 198 10.89 -2.90 -12.72
CA PHE A 198 10.86 -1.56 -13.34
C PHE A 198 12.22 -1.09 -13.85
N GLY A 199 13.32 -1.73 -13.46
CA GLY A 199 14.68 -1.30 -13.79
C GLY A 199 15.06 0.00 -13.09
N LEU A 200 14.65 0.19 -11.84
CA LEU A 200 14.94 1.40 -11.07
C LEU A 200 15.48 1.04 -9.69
N GLU A 201 16.72 1.41 -9.40
CA GLU A 201 17.34 1.12 -8.12
C GLU A 201 16.77 1.97 -6.98
N PRO A 202 16.65 1.41 -5.75
CA PRO A 202 16.32 2.18 -4.56
C PRO A 202 17.48 3.11 -4.14
N PRO A 203 17.18 4.11 -3.29
CA PRO A 203 18.23 4.86 -2.60
C PRO A 203 19.13 3.93 -1.77
N HIS A 204 20.33 4.41 -1.44
CA HIS A 204 21.17 3.71 -0.46
C HIS A 204 20.49 3.70 0.92
N LEU A 205 20.84 2.72 1.76
CA LEU A 205 20.25 2.59 3.10
C LEU A 205 20.47 3.86 3.92
N GLU A 206 21.67 4.44 3.84
CA GLU A 206 22.04 5.68 4.51
C GLU A 206 21.16 6.84 4.06
N GLN A 207 20.94 6.98 2.75
CA GLN A 207 20.08 8.03 2.18
C GLN A 207 18.60 7.85 2.54
N TYR A 208 18.13 6.61 2.65
CA TYR A 208 16.76 6.30 3.03
C TYR A 208 16.50 6.58 4.52
N LEU A 209 17.49 6.31 5.37
CA LEU A 209 17.44 6.58 6.80
C LEU A 209 17.79 8.03 7.15
N ASP A 210 18.33 8.78 6.18
CA ASP A 210 18.69 10.17 6.38
C ASP A 210 17.42 11.02 6.61
N ILE A 211 17.30 11.50 7.85
CA ILE A 211 16.23 12.34 8.36
C ILE A 211 16.64 13.81 8.44
N TYR A 212 17.83 14.20 7.98
CA TYR A 212 18.32 15.59 8.10
C TYR A 212 17.44 16.61 7.34
N GLY A 213 16.50 16.19 6.48
CA GLY A 213 15.48 17.06 5.88
C GLY A 213 14.11 17.09 6.59
N VAL A 214 13.92 16.32 7.67
CA VAL A 214 12.63 16.19 8.38
C VAL A 214 12.56 17.04 9.65
N PHE A 215 13.70 17.46 10.20
CA PHE A 215 13.78 18.27 11.43
C PHE A 215 13.96 19.78 11.21
N ASP A 216 14.03 20.22 9.95
CA ASP A 216 14.07 21.65 9.58
C ASP A 216 12.70 22.15 9.07
N LEU A 217 11.61 21.81 9.76
CA LEU A 217 10.26 22.36 9.57
C LEU A 217 9.56 22.63 10.90
#